data_AF-E4TMY5-F1
#
_entry.id   AF-E4TMY5-F1
#
_cell.length_a   1.000
_cell.length_b   1.000
_cell.length_c   1.000
_cell.angle_alpha   90.00
_cell.angle_beta   90.00
_cell.angle_gamma   90.00
#
_symmetry.space_group_name_H-M   'P 1'
#
loop_
_entity.id
_entity.type
_entity.pdbx_description
1 polymer ?
#
loop_
_entity_poly.entity_id
_entity_poly.type
_entity_poly.pdbx_seq_one_letter_code
_entity_poly.pdbx_strand_id
1 'polypeptide(L)'
;MRFNLFLWLLVFITYFGKGQNLNMVIEVNDRLVESDIVGAYLNFETTDGTKSRNLIGYYPGELMLDHEDWKEINSELTKKITLSFNYYDHSKRNDTSLNIEVEMQKEYFDMRYLILRVYDLREKAFKKRYGCLTENDFVTEFSCPDCGVLIQCK
;
A
#
# COMPACT_ATOMS: atom_id res chain seq x y z
N MET A 1 22.52 25.29 40.23
CA MET A 1 22.38 24.82 38.83
C MET A 1 21.76 23.41 38.84
N ARG A 2 20.44 23.28 38.76
CA ARG A 2 19.74 21.98 38.79
C ARG A 2 18.65 21.83 37.72
N PHE A 3 18.60 22.74 36.75
CA PHE A 3 17.49 22.84 35.79
C PHE A 3 17.79 22.25 34.39
N ASN A 4 18.99 21.71 34.15
CA ASN A 4 19.38 21.28 32.80
C ASN A 4 19.12 19.80 32.48
N LEU A 5 18.94 18.91 33.47
CA LEU A 5 18.81 17.48 33.15
C LEU A 5 17.45 17.12 32.53
N PHE A 6 16.38 17.80 32.95
CA PHE A 6 15.03 17.56 32.43
C PHE A 6 14.86 17.99 30.97
N LEU A 7 15.54 19.07 30.56
CA LEU A 7 15.46 19.58 29.19
C LEU A 7 16.14 18.62 28.19
N TRP A 8 17.28 18.03 28.58
CA TRP A 8 17.97 17.02 27.76
C TRP A 8 17.18 15.70 27.65
N LEU A 9 16.44 15.33 28.71
CA LEU A 9 15.61 14.13 28.71
C LEU A 9 14.40 14.27 27.76
N LEU A 10 13.82 15.47 27.66
CA LEU A 10 12.76 15.78 26.69
C LEU A 10 13.26 15.76 25.24
N VAL A 11 14.48 16.23 24.98
CA VAL A 11 15.10 16.19 23.65
C VAL A 11 15.43 14.75 23.22
N PHE A 12 15.75 13.85 24.15
CA PHE A 12 16.05 12.45 23.82
C PHE A 12 14.80 11.65 23.41
N ILE A 13 13.62 12.00 23.95
CA ILE A 13 12.36 11.30 23.65
C ILE A 13 11.90 11.56 22.22
N THR A 14 12.20 12.73 21.63
CA THR A 14 11.80 13.06 20.25
C THR A 14 12.61 12.32 19.18
N TYR A 15 13.73 11.69 19.53
CA TYR A 15 14.56 10.94 18.56
C TYR A 15 14.12 9.49 18.35
N PHE A 16 13.25 8.95 19.21
CA PHE A 16 12.68 7.62 19.02
C PHE A 16 11.30 7.71 18.36
N GLY A 17 11.26 8.26 17.14
CA GLY A 17 10.13 8.08 16.25
C GLY A 17 10.09 6.64 15.79
N LYS A 18 9.30 5.79 16.47
CA LYS A 18 8.96 4.47 15.92
C LYS A 18 8.14 4.69 14.64
N GLY A 19 8.49 4.00 13.56
CA GLY A 19 7.66 3.95 12.35
C GLY A 19 6.23 3.57 12.73
N GLN A 20 5.25 4.26 12.13
CA GLN A 20 3.84 3.98 12.33
C GLN A 20 3.37 3.01 11.24
N ASN A 21 2.52 2.05 11.57
CA ASN A 21 1.88 1.24 10.53
C ASN A 21 0.83 2.10 9.81
N LEU A 22 0.69 1.92 8.50
CA LEU A 22 -0.40 2.51 7.74
C LEU A 22 -1.64 1.62 7.90
N ASN A 23 -2.76 2.23 8.29
CA ASN A 23 -4.03 1.49 8.41
C ASN A 23 -4.61 1.23 7.02
N MET A 24 -4.38 0.03 6.52
CA MET A 24 -4.71 -0.34 5.14
C MET A 24 -5.41 -1.70 5.08
N VAL A 25 -6.51 -1.75 4.34
CA VAL A 25 -7.20 -2.99 3.99
C VAL A 25 -7.09 -3.25 2.49
N ILE A 26 -6.77 -4.49 2.14
CA ILE A 26 -6.73 -4.95 0.76
C ILE A 26 -7.91 -5.89 0.52
N GLU A 27 -8.74 -5.55 -0.46
CA GLU A 27 -9.85 -6.36 -0.94
C GLU A 27 -9.56 -6.84 -2.36
N VAL A 28 -9.76 -8.13 -2.63
CA VAL A 28 -9.71 -8.68 -3.99
C VAL A 28 -11.08 -9.25 -4.33
N ASN A 29 -11.69 -8.78 -5.42
CA ASN A 29 -12.99 -9.25 -5.90
C ASN A 29 -14.08 -9.22 -4.82
N ASP A 30 -14.19 -8.08 -4.13
CA ASP A 30 -15.15 -7.83 -3.05
C ASP A 30 -14.95 -8.76 -1.82
N ARG A 31 -13.76 -9.35 -1.65
CA ARG A 31 -13.39 -10.18 -0.48
C ARG A 31 -12.18 -9.61 0.24
N LEU A 32 -12.22 -9.60 1.57
CA LEU A 32 -11.07 -9.26 2.39
C LEU A 32 -9.96 -10.29 2.19
N VAL A 33 -8.74 -9.82 1.98
CA VAL A 33 -7.59 -10.71 1.86
C VAL A 33 -6.95 -10.92 3.24
N GLU A 34 -7.08 -12.12 3.80
CA GLU A 34 -6.62 -12.45 5.16
C GLU A 34 -5.19 -13.02 5.21
N SER A 35 -4.83 -13.89 4.26
CA SER A 35 -3.55 -14.60 4.25
C SER A 35 -2.89 -14.73 2.88
N ASP A 36 -3.51 -14.21 1.84
CA ASP A 36 -3.20 -14.62 0.46
C ASP A 36 -2.24 -13.65 -0.25
N ILE A 37 -1.59 -12.77 0.53
CA ILE A 37 -0.63 -11.78 0.06
C ILE A 37 0.77 -12.24 0.46
N VAL A 38 1.63 -12.40 -0.54
CA VAL A 38 3.02 -12.82 -0.34
C VAL A 38 3.96 -11.84 -1.02
N GLY A 39 5.02 -11.47 -0.30
CA GLY A 39 6.08 -10.58 -0.79
C GLY A 39 5.51 -9.22 -1.13
N ALA A 40 5.00 -8.51 -0.13
CA ALA A 40 4.61 -7.12 -0.26
C ALA A 40 5.85 -6.22 -0.22
N TYR A 41 5.92 -5.23 -1.10
CA TYR A 41 7.02 -4.29 -1.17
C TYR A 41 6.54 -2.88 -1.46
N LEU A 42 7.22 -1.90 -0.87
CA LEU A 42 7.24 -0.54 -1.41
C LEU A 42 8.43 -0.39 -2.34
N ASN A 43 8.15 0.02 -3.58
CA ASN A 43 9.17 0.32 -4.57
C ASN A 43 9.19 1.83 -4.77
N PHE A 44 10.34 2.44 -4.57
CA PHE A 44 10.52 3.89 -4.69
C PHE A 44 11.33 4.21 -5.94
N GLU A 45 10.96 5.29 -6.60
CA GLU A 45 11.75 5.90 -7.67
C GLU A 45 11.98 7.37 -7.30
N THR A 46 13.24 7.77 -7.28
CA THR A 46 13.64 9.15 -7.00
C THR A 46 13.67 10.00 -8.28
N THR A 47 13.76 11.31 -8.13
CA THR A 47 13.82 12.26 -9.25
C THR A 47 15.01 12.06 -10.19
N ASP A 48 16.13 11.52 -9.69
CA ASP A 48 17.31 11.18 -10.47
C ASP A 48 17.23 9.79 -11.13
N GLY A 49 16.13 9.06 -10.91
CA GLY A 49 15.87 7.74 -11.46
C GLY A 49 16.42 6.57 -10.64
N THR A 50 17.01 6.83 -9.46
CA THR A 50 17.41 5.76 -8.52
C THR A 50 16.18 5.00 -8.06
N LYS A 51 16.30 3.66 -7.97
CA LYS A 51 15.22 2.77 -7.53
C LYS A 51 15.64 1.99 -6.30
N SER A 52 14.78 1.99 -5.29
CA SER A 52 14.88 1.18 -4.08
C SER A 52 13.63 0.33 -3.91
N ARG A 53 13.77 -0.75 -3.13
CA ARG A 53 12.69 -1.69 -2.86
C ARG A 53 12.82 -2.19 -1.44
N ASN A 54 11.77 -1.96 -0.65
CA ASN A 54 11.72 -2.34 0.75
C ASN A 54 10.65 -3.42 0.94
N LEU A 55 11.01 -4.50 1.63
CA LEU A 55 10.08 -5.56 1.99
C LEU A 55 9.24 -5.09 3.17
N ILE A 56 7.92 -5.13 3.03
CA ILE A 56 6.99 -4.70 4.06
C ILE A 56 6.11 -5.86 4.53
N GLY A 57 5.65 -5.78 5.77
CA GLY A 57 4.65 -6.70 6.30
C GLY A 57 3.24 -6.25 5.94
N TYR A 58 2.32 -7.20 5.81
CA TYR A 58 0.89 -6.90 5.71
C TYR A 58 0.11 -7.85 6.61
N TYR A 59 -0.76 -7.27 7.43
CA TYR A 59 -1.86 -7.93 8.11
C TYR A 59 -3.13 -7.14 7.78
N PRO A 60 -4.33 -7.75 7.68
CA PRO A 60 -5.55 -6.99 7.40
C PRO A 60 -5.72 -5.80 8.35
N GLY A 61 -5.74 -4.58 7.78
CA GLY A 61 -5.80 -3.33 8.54
C GLY A 61 -4.45 -2.70 8.89
N GLU A 62 -3.33 -3.36 8.57
CA GLU A 62 -1.98 -2.88 8.89
C GLU A 62 -0.98 -3.20 7.77
N LEU A 63 -0.52 -2.15 7.09
CA LEU A 63 0.71 -2.19 6.31
C LEU A 63 1.86 -1.79 7.24
N MET A 64 2.76 -2.73 7.50
CA MET A 64 3.85 -2.57 8.47
C MET A 64 5.01 -1.83 7.81
N LEU A 65 5.24 -0.58 8.25
CA LEU A 65 6.25 0.31 7.71
C LEU A 65 7.30 0.62 8.78
N ASP A 66 8.57 0.51 8.40
CA ASP A 66 9.65 0.87 9.29
C ASP A 66 10.07 2.35 9.16
N HIS A 67 11.08 2.74 9.93
CA HIS A 67 11.56 4.12 9.91
C HIS A 67 12.20 4.50 8.56
N GLU A 68 12.84 3.57 7.86
CA GLU A 68 13.46 3.80 6.55
C GLU A 68 12.39 4.00 5.49
N ASP A 69 11.31 3.22 5.53
CA ASP A 69 10.14 3.41 4.67
C ASP A 69 9.55 4.81 4.82
N TRP A 70 9.29 5.25 6.05
CA TRP A 70 8.77 6.60 6.30
C TRP A 70 9.71 7.71 5.86
N LYS A 71 11.03 7.48 5.95
CA LYS A 71 12.02 8.43 5.46
C LYS A 71 11.95 8.56 3.94
N GLU A 72 11.76 7.45 3.22
CA GLU A 72 11.62 7.46 1.76
C GLU A 72 10.26 8.04 1.32
N ILE A 73 9.15 7.68 1.99
CA ILE A 73 7.82 8.24 1.73
C ILE A 73 7.83 9.77 1.84
N ASN A 74 8.41 10.31 2.91
CA ASN A 74 8.44 11.74 3.20
C ASN A 74 9.54 12.51 2.46
N SER A 75 10.41 11.82 1.72
CA SER A 75 11.51 12.48 1.00
C SER A 75 10.98 13.27 -0.20
N GLU A 76 11.37 14.55 -0.31
CA GLU A 76 11.08 15.39 -1.49
C GLU A 76 11.70 14.83 -2.78
N LEU A 77 12.73 13.99 -2.67
CA LEU A 77 13.36 13.35 -3.82
C LEU A 77 12.54 12.16 -4.35
N THR A 78 11.62 11.61 -3.55
CA THR A 78 10.78 10.49 -3.94
C THR A 78 9.71 10.98 -4.91
N LYS A 79 9.85 10.55 -6.16
CA LYS A 79 8.97 10.92 -7.28
C LYS A 79 7.79 9.97 -7.41
N LYS A 80 8.01 8.67 -7.17
CA LYS A 80 6.98 7.63 -7.31
C LYS A 80 7.14 6.57 -6.24
N ILE A 81 6.01 6.13 -5.70
CA ILE A 81 5.91 5.04 -4.73
C ILE A 81 4.96 4.00 -5.34
N THR A 82 5.38 2.74 -5.38
CA THR A 82 4.56 1.64 -5.91
C THR A 82 4.48 0.53 -4.89
N LEU A 83 3.27 0.21 -4.43
CA LEU A 83 3.01 -1.00 -3.65
C LEU A 83 2.92 -2.18 -4.62
N SER A 84 3.72 -3.22 -4.38
CA SER A 84 3.63 -4.45 -5.14
C SER A 84 3.51 -5.68 -4.26
N PHE A 85 2.74 -6.67 -4.69
CA PHE A 85 2.57 -7.94 -3.99
C PHE A 85 2.01 -9.03 -4.90
N ASN A 86 2.22 -10.29 -4.52
CA ASN A 86 1.57 -11.42 -5.17
C ASN A 86 0.33 -11.84 -4.39
N TYR A 87 -0.80 -11.94 -5.10
CA TYR A 87 -2.05 -12.49 -4.56
C TYR A 87 -2.25 -13.93 -5.05
N TYR A 88 -2.52 -14.86 -4.13
CA TYR A 88 -2.75 -16.27 -4.41
C TYR A 88 -4.21 -16.66 -4.12
N ASP A 89 -5.01 -16.83 -5.16
CA ASP A 89 -6.38 -17.29 -4.99
C ASP A 89 -6.43 -18.81 -4.78
N HIS A 90 -6.39 -19.24 -3.52
CA HIS A 90 -6.48 -20.65 -3.14
C HIS A 90 -7.85 -21.30 -3.44
N SER A 91 -8.86 -20.52 -3.85
CA SER A 91 -10.16 -21.07 -4.25
C SER A 91 -10.15 -21.63 -5.68
N LYS A 92 -9.14 -21.29 -6.49
CA LYS A 92 -8.99 -21.77 -7.86
C LYS A 92 -8.07 -22.99 -7.91
N ARG A 93 -8.47 -23.99 -8.71
CA ARG A 93 -7.75 -25.28 -8.88
C ARG A 93 -6.38 -25.15 -9.55
N ASN A 94 -6.08 -23.98 -10.12
CA ASN A 94 -4.80 -23.65 -10.73
C ASN A 94 -4.15 -22.56 -9.88
N ASP A 95 -2.94 -22.83 -9.38
CA ASP A 95 -2.07 -21.92 -8.61
C ASP A 95 -1.55 -20.74 -9.45
N THR A 96 -2.47 -19.97 -10.02
CA THR A 96 -2.13 -18.75 -10.77
C THR A 96 -2.13 -17.57 -9.80
N SER A 97 -0.94 -17.12 -9.42
CA SER A 97 -0.79 -15.86 -8.71
C SER A 97 -1.15 -14.68 -9.61
N LEU A 98 -1.56 -13.58 -9.00
CA LEU A 98 -1.68 -12.28 -9.64
C LEU A 98 -0.62 -11.36 -9.03
N ASN A 99 0.32 -10.87 -9.84
CA ASN A 99 1.24 -9.82 -9.40
C ASN A 99 0.53 -8.48 -9.56
N ILE A 100 0.32 -7.81 -8.44
CA ILE A 100 -0.34 -6.52 -8.35
C ILE A 100 0.74 -5.47 -8.14
N GLU A 101 0.73 -4.44 -8.98
CA GLU A 101 1.55 -3.24 -8.83
C GLU A 101 0.62 -2.03 -8.90
N VAL A 102 0.63 -1.20 -7.86
CA VAL A 102 -0.22 -0.03 -7.77
C VAL A 102 0.56 1.17 -7.27
N GLU A 103 0.44 2.28 -7.99
CA GLU A 103 1.07 3.55 -7.59
C GLU A 103 0.34 4.14 -6.38
N MET A 104 1.09 4.51 -5.36
CA MET A 104 0.59 5.17 -4.15
C MET A 104 0.95 6.65 -4.17
N GLN A 105 -0.04 7.49 -3.92
CA GLN A 105 0.18 8.92 -3.68
C GLN A 105 0.66 9.12 -2.25
N LYS A 106 1.49 10.15 -2.01
CA LYS A 106 2.04 10.42 -0.67
C LYS A 106 0.93 10.69 0.34
N GLU A 107 -0.14 11.35 -0.10
CA GLU A 107 -1.32 11.69 0.68
C GLU A 107 -2.04 10.47 1.23
N TYR A 108 -1.91 9.30 0.58
CA TYR A 108 -2.51 8.06 1.08
C TYR A 108 -1.86 7.57 2.39
N PHE A 109 -0.59 7.91 2.63
CA PHE A 109 0.12 7.53 3.84
C PHE A 109 -0.30 8.37 5.06
N ASP A 110 -0.90 9.54 4.84
CA ASP A 110 -1.44 10.41 5.89
C ASP A 110 -2.91 10.10 6.22
N MET A 111 -3.54 9.20 5.46
CA MET A 111 -4.94 8.84 5.68
C MET A 111 -5.10 7.97 6.92
N ARG A 112 -6.17 8.24 7.69
CA ARG A 112 -6.51 7.43 8.88
C ARG A 112 -6.86 5.98 8.53
N TYR A 113 -7.36 5.77 7.32
CA TYR A 113 -7.81 4.48 6.82
C TYR A 113 -7.82 4.48 5.29
N LEU A 114 -7.23 3.45 4.69
CA LEU A 114 -7.12 3.29 3.24
C LEU A 114 -7.59 1.90 2.83
N ILE A 115 -8.45 1.80 1.82
CA ILE A 115 -8.84 0.54 1.21
C ILE A 115 -8.24 0.48 -0.18
N LEU A 116 -7.44 -0.55 -0.47
CA LEU A 116 -7.09 -0.91 -1.84
C LEU A 116 -8.03 -2.02 -2.31
N ARG A 117 -8.86 -1.70 -3.30
CA ARG A 117 -9.66 -2.69 -4.00
C ARG A 117 -8.94 -3.13 -5.25
N VAL A 118 -8.89 -4.44 -5.44
CA VAL A 118 -8.32 -5.09 -6.62
C VAL A 118 -9.41 -5.91 -7.27
N TYR A 119 -9.65 -5.66 -8.55
CA TYR A 119 -10.61 -6.42 -9.33
C TYR A 119 -9.85 -7.29 -10.33
N ASP A 120 -9.80 -8.59 -10.08
CA ASP A 120 -9.17 -9.59 -10.96
C ASP A 120 -10.10 -9.86 -12.16
N LEU A 121 -9.69 -9.35 -13.33
CA LEU A 121 -10.42 -9.42 -14.59
C LEU A 121 -10.29 -10.78 -15.29
N ARG A 122 -9.54 -11.72 -14.71
CA ARG A 122 -9.61 -13.13 -15.12
C ARG A 122 -10.95 -13.74 -14.70
N GLU A 123 -11.61 -13.17 -13.68
CA GLU A 123 -12.98 -13.52 -13.33
C GLU A 123 -14.01 -12.81 -14.21
N LYS A 124 -14.87 -13.61 -14.84
CA LYS A 124 -15.86 -13.13 -15.82
C LYS A 124 -16.78 -12.04 -15.27
N ALA A 125 -17.15 -12.11 -13.99
CA ALA A 125 -18.04 -11.12 -13.37
C ALA A 125 -17.38 -9.73 -13.32
N PHE A 126 -16.13 -9.65 -12.89
CA PHE A 126 -15.36 -8.42 -12.79
C PHE A 126 -14.89 -7.95 -14.17
N LYS A 127 -14.48 -8.87 -15.06
CA LYS A 127 -14.18 -8.55 -16.47
C LYS A 127 -15.33 -7.83 -17.17
N LYS A 128 -16.57 -8.29 -16.94
CA LYS A 128 -17.75 -7.65 -17.52
C LYS A 128 -17.98 -6.23 -16.98
N ARG A 129 -17.72 -6.01 -15.68
CA ARG A 129 -17.96 -4.71 -15.01
C ARG A 129 -16.88 -3.67 -15.30
N TYR A 130 -15.63 -4.11 -15.44
CA TYR A 130 -14.47 -3.20 -15.43
C TYR A 130 -13.47 -3.44 -16.57
N GLY A 131 -13.66 -4.46 -17.41
CA GLY A 131 -12.71 -4.81 -18.46
C GLY A 131 -12.57 -3.78 -19.58
N CYS A 132 -13.42 -2.74 -19.63
CA CYS A 132 -13.24 -1.62 -20.55
C CYS A 132 -12.21 -0.58 -20.05
N LEU A 133 -11.81 -0.66 -18.78
CA LEU A 133 -10.95 0.34 -18.14
C LEU A 133 -9.46 0.07 -18.36
N THR A 134 -9.09 -1.15 -18.74
CA THR A 134 -7.70 -1.56 -18.88
C THR A 134 -7.58 -2.82 -19.73
N GLU A 135 -6.42 -2.98 -20.38
CA GLU A 135 -6.01 -4.21 -21.06
C GLU A 135 -5.29 -5.19 -20.11
N ASN A 136 -5.01 -4.78 -18.87
CA ASN A 136 -4.37 -5.62 -17.86
C ASN A 136 -5.33 -6.68 -17.30
N ASP A 137 -4.78 -7.70 -16.64
CA ASP A 137 -5.56 -8.74 -15.96
C ASP A 137 -6.27 -8.27 -14.68
N PHE A 138 -6.03 -7.03 -14.25
CA PHE A 138 -6.66 -6.45 -13.06
C PHE A 138 -6.83 -4.93 -13.19
N VAL A 139 -7.74 -4.38 -12.40
CA VAL A 139 -7.84 -2.94 -12.14
C VAL A 139 -7.88 -2.70 -10.63
N THR A 140 -7.34 -1.56 -10.19
CA THR A 140 -7.30 -1.18 -8.79
C THR A 140 -8.02 0.14 -8.52
N GLU A 141 -8.47 0.29 -7.28
CA GLU A 141 -9.04 1.52 -6.77
C GLU A 141 -8.57 1.73 -5.33
N PHE A 142 -8.22 2.96 -4.98
CA PHE A 142 -8.12 3.38 -3.58
C PHE A 142 -9.42 4.03 -3.14
N SER A 143 -9.91 3.64 -1.98
CA SER A 143 -11.06 4.27 -1.35
C SER A 143 -10.75 4.58 0.10
N CYS A 144 -11.26 5.72 0.55
CA CYS A 144 -11.13 6.20 1.91
C CYS A 144 -12.39 7.00 2.27
N PRO A 145 -12.62 7.37 3.54
CA PRO A 145 -13.84 8.09 3.94
C PRO A 145 -14.18 9.32 3.07
N ASP A 146 -13.16 9.99 2.53
CA ASP A 146 -13.30 11.20 1.70
C ASP A 146 -12.76 11.02 0.26
N CYS A 147 -12.54 9.79 -0.23
CA CYS A 147 -12.00 9.57 -1.57
C CYS A 147 -12.44 8.27 -2.24
N GLY A 148 -12.47 8.31 -3.59
CA GLY A 148 -12.53 7.14 -4.47
C GLY A 148 -13.94 6.60 -4.74
N VAL A 149 -14.37 6.64 -6.00
CA VAL A 149 -15.45 5.80 -6.55
C VAL A 149 -15.03 5.33 -7.94
N LEU A 150 -14.80 4.03 -8.13
CA LEU A 150 -14.54 3.46 -9.44
C LEU A 150 -15.84 3.42 -10.24
N ILE A 151 -15.83 4.06 -11.40
CA ILE A 151 -16.99 4.11 -12.29
C ILE A 151 -16.98 2.87 -13.17
N GLN A 152 -18.06 2.08 -13.08
CA GLN A 152 -18.25 0.86 -13.87
C GLN A 152 -18.39 1.18 -15.36
N CYS A 153 -18.03 0.20 -16.20
CA CYS A 153 -18.35 0.23 -17.62
C CYS A 153 -19.87 0.33 -17.81
N LYS A 154 -20.30 1.10 -18.82
CA LYS A 154 -21.72 1.20 -19.21
C LYS A 154 -22.22 -0.07 -19.89
#